data_AF-A0A659ULG7-F1
#
_entry.id   AF-A0A659ULG7-F1
#
_cell.length_a   1.000
_cell.length_b   1.000
_cell.length_c   1.000
_cell.angle_alpha   90.00
_cell.angle_beta   90.00
_cell.angle_gamma   90.00
#
_symmetry.space_group_name_H-M   'P 1'
#
loop_
_entity.id
_entity.type
_entity.pdbx_description
1 polymer ?
#
loop_
_entity_poly.entity_id
_entity_poly.type
_entity_poly.pdbx_seq_one_letter_code
_entity_poly.pdbx_strand_id
1 'polypeptide(L)'
;LGLGDLYQPLMDALQSANRQYPIWALSLQDRLWDGYQGLPSGSMGISAFPSMHVASAVLIALYATRLSVSLGTLMWIFAVLIMLGSVVLGWHYAIDGYAGALVVLAIWKITGAALSRADARTITV
;
A
#
# COMPACT_ATOMS: atom_id res chain seq x y z
N LEU A 1 -4.04 -10.63 -20.43
CA LEU A 1 -4.63 -11.54 -19.43
C LEU A 1 -6.16 -11.55 -19.44
N GLY A 2 -6.86 -10.61 -20.10
CA GLY A 2 -8.33 -10.67 -20.21
C GLY A 2 -9.06 -10.55 -18.86
N LEU A 3 -8.45 -9.88 -17.88
CA LEU A 3 -8.99 -9.65 -16.53
C LEU A 3 -9.57 -8.24 -16.35
N GLY A 4 -9.52 -7.39 -17.39
CA GLY A 4 -9.88 -5.98 -17.29
C GLY A 4 -11.38 -5.78 -17.04
N ASP A 5 -12.20 -6.70 -17.53
CA ASP A 5 -13.64 -6.79 -17.33
C ASP A 5 -14.03 -7.17 -15.90
N LEU A 6 -13.21 -7.91 -15.16
CA LEU A 6 -13.48 -8.27 -13.76
C LEU A 6 -13.59 -7.05 -12.83
N TYR A 7 -12.89 -5.97 -13.17
CA TYR A 7 -12.90 -4.71 -12.41
C TYR A 7 -13.89 -3.69 -12.95
N GLN A 8 -14.52 -3.97 -14.09
CA GLN A 8 -15.50 -3.07 -14.69
C GLN A 8 -16.65 -2.72 -13.71
N PRO A 9 -17.25 -3.68 -12.98
CA PRO A 9 -18.31 -3.34 -12.02
C PRO A 9 -17.84 -2.42 -10.88
N LEU A 10 -16.59 -2.54 -10.45
CA LEU A 10 -16.02 -1.66 -9.42
C LEU A 10 -15.85 -0.24 -9.97
N MET A 11 -15.30 -0.11 -11.18
CA MET A 11 -15.10 1.19 -11.82
C MET A 11 -16.44 1.86 -12.13
N ASP A 12 -17.45 1.11 -12.57
CA ASP A 12 -18.80 1.63 -12.78
C ASP A 12 -19.42 2.14 -11.47
N ALA A 13 -19.26 1.38 -10.38
CA ALA A 13 -19.71 1.79 -9.05
C ALA A 13 -19.01 3.09 -8.59
N LEU A 14 -17.68 3.17 -8.72
CA LEU A 14 -16.91 4.38 -8.39
C LEU A 14 -17.37 5.58 -9.24
N GLN A 15 -17.55 5.41 -10.55
CA GLN A 15 -18.02 6.48 -11.41
C GLN A 15 -19.43 6.93 -11.06
N SER A 16 -20.33 6.00 -10.68
CA SER A 16 -21.68 6.34 -10.22
C SER A 16 -21.65 7.16 -8.92
N ALA A 17 -20.81 6.77 -7.97
CA ALA A 17 -20.64 7.46 -6.69
C ALA A 17 -20.00 8.84 -6.89
N ASN A 18 -19.06 8.97 -7.83
CA ASN A 18 -18.40 10.22 -8.19
C ASN A 18 -19.38 11.32 -8.66
N ARG A 19 -20.54 10.94 -9.21
CA ARG A 19 -21.59 11.89 -9.62
C ARG A 19 -22.26 12.57 -8.43
N GLN A 20 -22.25 11.93 -7.26
CA GLN A 20 -22.86 12.46 -6.03
C GLN A 20 -21.80 13.07 -5.11
N TYR A 21 -20.67 12.39 -4.95
CA TYR A 21 -19.57 12.82 -4.10
C TYR A 21 -18.26 12.76 -4.88
N PRO A 22 -17.50 13.86 -5.02
CA PRO A 22 -16.27 13.85 -5.80
C PRO A 22 -15.25 12.88 -5.22
N ILE A 23 -14.89 11.85 -6.00
CA ILE A 23 -13.88 10.85 -5.70
C ILE A 23 -12.58 11.27 -6.37
N TRP A 24 -11.68 11.83 -5.56
CA TRP A 24 -10.39 12.35 -6.04
C TRP A 24 -9.47 11.25 -6.59
N ALA A 25 -9.71 9.99 -6.21
CA ALA A 25 -8.97 8.86 -6.76
C ALA A 25 -9.11 8.78 -8.28
N LEU A 26 -10.33 8.97 -8.82
CA LEU A 26 -10.58 8.88 -10.26
C LEU A 26 -9.88 10.00 -11.03
N SER A 27 -9.95 11.24 -10.53
CA SER A 27 -9.28 12.37 -11.21
C SER A 27 -7.76 12.26 -11.19
N LEU A 28 -7.17 11.65 -10.16
CA LEU A 28 -5.74 11.38 -10.14
C LEU A 28 -5.36 10.22 -11.08
N GLN A 29 -6.19 9.18 -11.17
CA GLN A 29 -6.00 8.09 -12.16
C GLN A 29 -5.99 8.65 -13.59
N ASP A 30 -6.92 9.53 -13.94
CA ASP A 30 -6.97 10.19 -15.26
C ASP A 30 -5.69 10.99 -15.54
N ARG A 31 -5.21 11.77 -14.56
CA ARG A 31 -3.96 12.55 -14.72
C ARG A 31 -2.73 11.67 -14.90
N LEU A 32 -2.66 10.54 -14.19
CA LEU A 32 -1.58 9.58 -14.35
C LEU A 32 -1.64 8.91 -15.72
N TRP A 33 -2.84 8.60 -16.21
CA TRP A 33 -3.06 8.05 -17.54
C TRP A 33 -2.66 9.03 -18.64
N ASP A 34 -3.02 10.30 -18.52
CA ASP A 34 -2.58 11.36 -19.44
C ASP A 34 -1.06 11.46 -19.49
N GLY A 35 -0.41 11.40 -18.32
CA GLY A 35 1.04 11.38 -18.22
C GLY A 35 1.68 10.18 -18.92
N TYR A 36 1.13 8.99 -18.71
CA TYR A 36 1.58 7.77 -19.39
C TYR A 36 1.43 7.86 -20.91
N GLN A 37 0.37 8.51 -21.41
CA GLN A 37 0.15 8.77 -22.84
C GLN A 37 1.06 9.86 -23.41
N GLY A 38 1.94 10.46 -22.60
CA GLY A 38 2.88 11.51 -23.03
C GLY A 38 2.24 12.89 -23.16
N LEU A 39 1.07 13.12 -22.56
CA LEU A 39 0.50 14.47 -22.52
C LEU A 39 1.30 15.35 -21.54
N PRO A 40 1.42 16.67 -21.81
CA PRO A 40 2.25 17.60 -21.02
C PRO A 40 1.90 17.69 -19.52
N SER A 41 0.74 17.17 -19.12
CA SER A 41 0.15 17.25 -17.79
C SER A 41 0.65 16.21 -16.77
N GLY A 42 1.48 15.22 -17.15
CA GLY A 42 1.83 14.12 -16.24
C GLY A 42 3.25 13.56 -16.38
N SER A 43 4.19 14.09 -15.60
CA SER A 43 5.46 13.41 -15.29
C SER A 43 5.39 12.81 -13.89
N MET A 44 4.60 11.75 -13.71
CA MET A 44 4.55 11.02 -12.43
C MET A 44 4.71 9.52 -12.70
N GLY A 45 5.68 8.90 -12.04
CA GLY A 45 5.95 7.47 -12.17
C GLY A 45 4.81 6.64 -11.57
N ILE A 46 4.21 5.77 -12.38
CA ILE A 46 3.21 4.80 -11.93
C ILE A 46 3.94 3.56 -11.43
N SER A 47 4.23 3.49 -10.12
CA SER A 47 4.68 2.24 -9.50
C SER A 47 3.47 1.42 -9.06
N ALA A 48 3.05 0.47 -9.90
CA ALA A 48 1.87 -0.34 -9.64
C ALA A 48 2.12 -1.50 -8.66
N PHE A 49 3.35 -2.03 -8.59
CA PHE A 49 3.69 -3.21 -7.77
C PHE A 49 5.10 -3.12 -7.16
N PRO A 50 5.28 -3.45 -5.87
CA PRO A 50 4.27 -3.72 -4.85
C PRO A 50 3.63 -2.43 -4.29
N SER A 51 2.53 -2.55 -3.54
CA SER A 51 1.87 -1.37 -2.95
C SER A 51 2.72 -0.73 -1.84
N MET A 52 3.27 0.45 -2.11
CA MET A 52 4.06 1.23 -1.15
C MET A 52 3.22 1.76 0.02
N HIS A 53 1.94 2.05 -0.20
CA HIS A 53 1.02 2.51 0.84
C HIS A 53 0.82 1.42 1.90
N VAL A 54 0.52 0.20 1.47
CA VAL A 54 0.31 -0.94 2.37
C VAL A 54 1.62 -1.32 3.05
N ALA A 55 2.73 -1.37 2.31
CA ALA A 55 4.07 -1.62 2.86
C ALA A 55 4.40 -0.64 4.01
N SER A 56 4.25 0.66 3.76
CA SER A 56 4.55 1.70 4.76
C SER A 56 3.63 1.62 5.97
N ALA A 57 2.33 1.39 5.77
CA ALA A 57 1.38 1.25 6.87
C ALA A 57 1.67 0.04 7.76
N VAL A 58 2.03 -1.10 7.17
CA VAL A 58 2.46 -2.31 7.91
C VAL A 58 3.74 -2.04 8.69
N LEU A 59 4.72 -1.34 8.11
CA LEU A 59 5.96 -0.99 8.80
C LEU A 59 5.68 -0.12 10.04
N ILE A 60 4.83 0.90 9.89
CA ILE A 60 4.41 1.77 10.99
C ILE A 60 3.69 0.95 12.07
N ALA A 61 2.80 0.03 11.68
CA ALA A 61 2.11 -0.84 12.62
C ALA A 61 3.07 -1.72 13.43
N LEU A 62 4.04 -2.36 12.76
CA LEU A 62 5.08 -3.17 13.41
C LEU A 62 5.88 -2.35 14.42
N TYR A 63 6.30 -1.15 14.04
CA TYR A 63 7.03 -0.25 14.92
C TYR A 63 6.18 0.20 16.13
N ALA A 64 4.93 0.62 15.89
CA ALA A 64 4.02 1.05 16.93
C ALA A 64 3.70 -0.06 17.95
N THR A 65 3.57 -1.32 17.50
CA THR A 65 3.39 -2.47 18.40
C THR A 65 4.55 -2.65 19.38
N ARG A 66 5.77 -2.21 19.04
CA ARG A 66 6.93 -2.24 19.94
C ARG A 66 6.90 -1.12 20.99
N LEU A 67 6.15 -0.04 20.75
CA LEU A 67 6.01 1.07 21.69
C LEU A 67 4.87 0.85 22.69
N SER A 68 3.70 0.41 22.21
CA SER A 68 2.60 -0.01 23.09
C SER A 68 1.59 -0.88 22.34
N VAL A 69 0.87 -1.74 23.08
CA VAL A 69 -0.16 -2.60 22.50
C VAL A 69 -1.31 -1.75 21.92
N SER A 70 -1.75 -0.71 22.62
CA SER A 70 -2.84 0.17 22.16
C SER A 70 -2.49 0.89 20.86
N LEU A 71 -1.31 1.52 20.78
CA LEU A 71 -0.86 2.20 19.56
C LEU A 71 -0.65 1.22 18.42
N GLY A 72 -0.10 0.04 18.72
CA GLY A 72 0.03 -1.05 17.74
C GLY A 72 -1.32 -1.44 17.14
N THR A 73 -2.33 -1.71 17.98
CA THR A 73 -3.68 -2.06 17.52
C THR A 73 -4.28 -0.98 16.64
N LEU A 74 -4.17 0.30 17.03
CA LEU A 74 -4.66 1.42 16.23
C LEU A 74 -3.98 1.47 14.84
N MET A 75 -2.66 1.26 14.80
CA MET A 75 -1.91 1.29 13.54
C MET A 75 -2.17 0.07 12.66
N TRP A 76 -2.48 -1.10 13.24
CA TRP A 76 -2.93 -2.26 12.47
C TRP A 76 -4.31 -2.05 11.85
N ILE A 77 -5.25 -1.42 12.58
CA ILE A 77 -6.54 -1.01 12.01
C ILE A 77 -6.31 -0.05 10.84
N PHE A 78 -5.43 0.94 11.03
CA PHE A 78 -5.05 1.86 9.95
C PHE A 78 -4.48 1.11 8.73
N ALA A 79 -3.58 0.14 8.92
CA ALA A 79 -3.02 -0.65 7.84
C ALA A 79 -4.09 -1.46 7.09
N VAL A 80 -5.07 -2.03 7.79
CA VAL A 80 -6.21 -2.73 7.19
C VAL A 80 -7.07 -1.76 6.37
N LEU A 81 -7.34 -0.55 6.90
CA LEU A 81 -8.11 0.47 6.18
C LEU A 81 -7.37 0.93 4.91
N ILE A 82 -6.05 1.08 4.96
CA ILE A 82 -5.24 1.41 3.78
C ILE A 82 -5.28 0.29 2.74
N MET A 83 -5.21 -0.97 3.17
CA MET A 83 -5.33 -2.14 2.29
C MET A 83 -6.68 -2.15 1.59
N LEU A 84 -7.77 -2.03 2.34
CA LEU A 84 -9.13 -2.01 1.80
C LEU A 84 -9.34 -0.81 0.88
N GLY A 85 -8.95 0.39 1.30
CA GLY A 85 -9.05 1.61 0.52
C GLY A 85 -8.29 1.53 -0.80
N SER A 86 -7.08 0.94 -0.79
CA SER A 86 -6.28 0.75 -2.01
C SER A 86 -6.99 -0.12 -3.05
N VAL A 87 -7.71 -1.15 -2.61
CA VAL A 87 -8.47 -2.04 -3.51
C VAL A 87 -9.80 -1.42 -3.92
N VAL A 88 -10.58 -0.91 -2.96
CA VAL A 88 -11.92 -0.34 -3.21
C VAL A 88 -11.87 0.89 -4.11
N LEU A 89 -10.82 1.70 -4.04
CA LEU A 89 -10.64 2.87 -4.91
C LEU A 89 -10.04 2.53 -6.28
N GLY A 90 -9.75 1.24 -6.56
CA GLY A 90 -9.19 0.80 -7.83
C GLY A 90 -7.71 1.18 -8.04
N TRP A 91 -6.97 1.49 -6.97
CA TRP A 91 -5.54 1.83 -7.07
C TRP A 91 -4.64 0.61 -7.26
N HIS A 92 -5.00 -0.50 -6.64
CA HIS A 92 -4.19 -1.71 -6.62
C HIS A 92 -5.04 -2.97 -6.63
N TYR A 93 -4.49 -4.04 -7.19
CA TYR A 93 -5.01 -5.37 -6.94
C TYR A 93 -4.69 -5.77 -5.50
N ALA A 94 -5.52 -6.62 -4.89
CA ALA A 94 -5.27 -7.10 -3.52
C ALA A 94 -3.89 -7.80 -3.39
N ILE A 95 -3.43 -8.45 -4.46
CA ILE A 95 -2.11 -9.09 -4.48
C ILE A 95 -0.96 -8.11 -4.31
N ASP A 96 -1.09 -6.86 -4.78
CA ASP A 96 -0.06 -5.83 -4.66
C ASP A 96 0.15 -5.44 -3.20
N GLY A 97 -0.94 -5.41 -2.43
CA GLY A 97 -0.94 -5.18 -0.99
C GLY A 97 -0.35 -6.34 -0.20
N TYR A 98 -0.74 -7.59 -0.52
CA TYR A 98 -0.15 -8.78 0.12
C TYR A 98 1.36 -8.87 -0.13
N ALA A 99 1.80 -8.59 -1.36
CA ALA A 99 3.21 -8.55 -1.70
C ALA A 99 3.96 -7.46 -0.90
N GLY A 100 3.41 -6.24 -0.84
CA GLY A 100 3.99 -5.15 -0.06
C GLY A 100 4.13 -5.48 1.43
N ALA A 101 3.07 -6.03 2.04
CA ALA A 101 3.09 -6.47 3.43
C ALA A 101 4.13 -7.57 3.67
N LEU A 102 4.21 -8.57 2.78
CA LEU A 102 5.16 -9.67 2.89
C LEU A 102 6.61 -9.20 2.77
N VAL A 103 6.90 -8.31 1.82
CA VAL A 103 8.24 -7.71 1.66
C VAL A 103 8.65 -6.97 2.92
N VAL A 104 7.78 -6.14 3.49
CA VAL A 104 8.08 -5.39 4.72
C VAL A 104 8.27 -6.31 5.91
N LEU A 105 7.43 -7.34 6.07
CA LEU A 105 7.59 -8.33 7.13
C LEU A 105 8.92 -9.09 7.02
N ALA A 106 9.34 -9.43 5.80
CA ALA A 106 10.63 -10.08 5.56
C ALA A 106 11.79 -9.16 5.93
N ILE A 107 11.79 -7.91 5.46
CA ILE A 107 12.80 -6.91 5.79
C ILE A 107 12.88 -6.70 7.30
N TRP A 108 11.73 -6.50 7.96
CA TRP A 108 11.65 -6.30 9.41
C TRP A 108 12.31 -7.44 10.19
N LYS A 109 11.97 -8.69 9.85
CA LYS A 109 12.51 -9.88 10.52
C LYS A 109 14.00 -10.06 10.26
N ILE A 110 14.46 -9.86 9.03
CA ILE A 110 15.88 -9.98 8.66
C ILE A 110 16.72 -8.95 9.42
N THR A 111 16.30 -7.69 9.40
CA THR A 111 17.00 -6.60 10.09
C THR A 111 17.01 -6.82 11.60
N GLY A 112 15.88 -7.21 12.20
CA GLY A 112 15.81 -7.54 13.63
C GLY A 112 16.76 -8.68 14.01
N ALA A 113 16.78 -9.77 13.22
CA ALA A 113 17.67 -10.90 13.47
C ALA A 113 19.15 -10.54 13.28
N ALA A 114 19.48 -9.72 12.30
CA ALA A 114 20.85 -9.24 12.07
C ALA A 114 21.33 -8.38 13.25
N LEU A 115 20.50 -7.47 13.75
CA LEU A 115 20.83 -6.64 14.92
C LEU A 115 21.02 -7.48 16.19
N SER A 116 20.10 -8.41 16.49
CA SER A 116 20.24 -9.28 17.67
C SER A 116 21.49 -10.16 17.62
N ARG A 117 21.92 -10.60 16.42
CA ARG A 117 23.17 -11.36 16.24
C ARG A 117 24.42 -10.49 16.43
N ALA A 118 24.37 -9.23 15.99
CA ALA A 118 25.47 -8.29 16.19
C ALA A 118 25.67 -7.98 17.67
N ASP A 119 24.59 -7.69 18.40
CA ASP A 119 24.64 -7.40 19.85
C ASP A 119 25.21 -8.59 20.65
N ALA A 120 24.81 -9.83 20.32
CA ALA A 120 25.32 -11.02 20.98
C ALA A 120 26.83 -11.24 20.79
N ARG A 121 27.39 -10.82 19.64
CA ARG A 121 28.83 -10.91 19.35
C ARG A 121 29.64 -9.87 20.12
N THR A 122 29.08 -8.69 20.38
CA THR A 122 29.76 -7.62 21.15
C THR A 122 29.92 -7.98 22.64
N ILE A 123 29.02 -8.79 23.20
CA ILE A 123 29.05 -9.18 24.63
C ILE A 123 30.04 -10.35 24.89
N THR A 124 30.45 -11.08 23.85
CA THR A 124 31.32 -12.27 23.96
C THR A 124 32.80 -12.01 23.67
N VAL A 125 33.21 -10.76 23.45
CA VAL A 125 34.59 -10.31 23.26
C VAL A 125 35.01 -9.45 24.44
#